data_AF-A0A6J7BBD5-F1
#
_entry.id   AF-A0A6J7BBD5-F1
#
_cell.length_a   1.000
_cell.length_b   1.000
_cell.length_c   1.000
_cell.angle_alpha   90.00
_cell.angle_beta   90.00
_cell.angle_gamma   90.00
#
_symmetry.space_group_name_H-M   'P 1'
#
loop_
_entity.id
_entity.type
_entity.pdbx_description
1 polymer ?
#
loop_
_entity_poly.entity_id
_entity_poly.type
_entity_poly.pdbx_seq_one_letter_code
_entity_poly.pdbx_strand_id
1 'polypeptide(L)'
;MRRVLLALPLTLALIAGISGAEAAVKPGAICTKAGQVAVSGGFKFTCVKSGKKLIWNKGSALPRPTSAPTSAPTSAPTSAPTSAPTSAPAPSSSPSPTATPAVFEWVDVCAADPEVPSEWKATQDFLLQNRQCATPFRYERLVVTKDFPLVDLTPRADLLPINTCKIEQFNSYPILGFPNPYNAQAVRDFEARRHPGPNTKYQVVAIETPDAVASSTPAKDYAKYFDFIKEWTKNNSDNGSSVEVRVPDRYFKISRNLSSYEGINLHGKPVAGGYQFFVDAIAAADPQVDFTGTDMVIIVVPPTTPESLLGSQPWGGPVRSNEGVLNRFFTSAPNNLSGTWHVNHSILTPTMWLHEMHHGSLDLGDHPDRMGLWGMMSGGARTDLLGWDKYLSGFFSDNQVRCVSPNITSTHYLTPSVAKGAVEKLVVIPLSKTKVIVVESMRRGGYNYKLAKNLQGALVYTVDLTQTEHGEGQYVQPPTRGLYSVNFGDAPLKNGEFVVVEGVRISVTNSGDFGDIVKVEKVTS
;
A
#
# COMPACT_ATOMS: atom_id res chain seq x y z
N MET A 1 -43.75 20.63 -81.51
CA MET A 1 -44.37 19.29 -81.65
C MET A 1 -43.46 18.27 -81.00
N ARG A 2 -44.06 17.33 -80.25
CA ARG A 2 -43.54 16.04 -79.74
C ARG A 2 -42.31 16.00 -78.81
N ARG A 3 -42.67 15.75 -77.54
CA ARG A 3 -42.02 14.98 -76.47
C ARG A 3 -41.02 13.91 -76.96
N VAL A 4 -39.96 13.65 -76.19
CA VAL A 4 -39.83 12.50 -75.24
C VAL A 4 -38.36 12.31 -74.79
N LEU A 5 -38.23 11.83 -73.54
CA LEU A 5 -37.13 11.07 -72.88
C LEU A 5 -36.12 11.81 -71.97
N LEU A 6 -36.36 11.61 -70.66
CA LEU A 6 -35.47 11.83 -69.52
C LEU A 6 -34.21 10.95 -69.60
N ALA A 7 -33.06 11.52 -69.22
CA ALA A 7 -31.91 10.79 -68.69
C ALA A 7 -31.38 11.51 -67.44
N LEU A 8 -31.23 10.76 -66.37
CA LEU A 8 -30.75 11.16 -65.04
C LEU A 8 -29.20 11.23 -65.06
N PRO A 9 -28.52 12.30 -64.61
CA PRO A 9 -27.09 12.24 -64.33
C PRO A 9 -26.82 12.07 -62.84
N LEU A 10 -26.07 11.00 -62.54
CA LEU A 10 -25.46 10.67 -61.26
C LEU A 10 -24.31 11.67 -60.98
N THR A 11 -24.51 12.63 -60.07
CA THR A 11 -23.47 13.59 -59.67
C THR A 11 -22.65 13.03 -58.50
N LEU A 12 -21.45 12.53 -58.82
CA LEU A 12 -20.39 12.22 -57.84
C LEU A 12 -19.45 13.43 -57.76
N ALA A 13 -19.64 14.29 -56.76
CA ALA A 13 -18.80 15.47 -56.54
C ALA A 13 -17.51 15.08 -55.81
N LEU A 14 -16.40 15.05 -56.57
CA LEU A 14 -15.03 15.13 -56.05
C LEU A 14 -14.81 16.55 -55.50
N ILE A 15 -14.66 16.70 -54.18
CA ILE A 15 -14.18 17.96 -53.58
C ILE A 15 -12.71 17.75 -53.20
N ALA A 16 -11.86 18.46 -53.93
CA ALA A 16 -10.43 18.59 -53.69
C ALA A 16 -10.17 19.18 -52.30
N GLY A 17 -9.26 18.55 -51.55
CA GLY A 17 -8.72 19.08 -50.31
C GLY A 17 -7.87 20.31 -50.59
N ILE A 18 -8.31 21.47 -50.08
CA ILE A 18 -7.51 22.67 -49.99
C ILE A 18 -6.88 22.68 -48.60
N SER A 19 -5.57 22.47 -48.56
CA SER A 19 -4.73 22.70 -47.39
C SER A 19 -4.59 24.20 -47.13
N GLY A 20 -5.47 24.73 -46.30
CA GLY A 20 -5.23 26.00 -45.62
C GLY A 20 -4.19 25.78 -44.52
N ALA A 21 -3.05 26.44 -44.59
CA ALA A 21 -2.12 26.55 -43.48
C ALA A 21 -2.80 27.35 -42.36
N GLU A 22 -3.50 26.69 -41.45
CA GLU A 22 -4.02 27.30 -40.23
C GLU A 22 -2.86 27.66 -39.32
N ALA A 23 -2.81 28.93 -38.91
CA ALA A 23 -1.80 29.45 -38.00
C ALA A 23 -1.75 28.61 -36.71
N ALA A 24 -0.54 28.26 -36.28
CA ALA A 24 -0.32 27.45 -35.09
C ALA A 24 -1.00 28.09 -33.85
N VAL A 25 -1.95 27.36 -33.26
CA VAL A 25 -2.66 27.77 -32.04
C VAL A 25 -1.68 27.86 -30.86
N LYS A 26 -1.75 28.94 -30.08
CA LYS A 26 -0.92 29.22 -28.90
C LYS A 26 -1.79 29.41 -27.65
N PRO A 27 -1.35 28.94 -26.46
CA PRO A 27 -2.02 29.22 -25.20
C PRO A 27 -2.30 30.71 -25.00
N GLY A 28 -3.51 31.05 -24.56
CA GLY A 28 -3.90 32.44 -24.27
C GLY A 28 -4.30 33.29 -25.48
N ALA A 29 -4.12 32.81 -26.72
CA ALA A 29 -4.59 33.50 -27.90
C ALA A 29 -6.14 33.50 -27.99
N ILE A 30 -6.71 34.53 -28.61
CA ILE A 30 -8.16 34.67 -28.76
C ILE A 30 -8.70 33.57 -29.68
N CYS A 31 -9.80 32.95 -29.28
CA CYS A 31 -10.55 31.99 -30.07
C CYS A 31 -12.00 32.47 -30.27
N THR A 32 -12.64 31.98 -31.32
CA THR A 32 -13.93 32.54 -31.78
C THR A 32 -15.14 31.86 -31.16
N LYS A 33 -15.02 30.61 -30.71
CA LYS A 33 -16.14 29.82 -30.19
C LYS A 33 -15.77 28.96 -28.98
N ALA A 34 -16.49 29.14 -27.87
CA ALA A 34 -16.30 28.34 -26.66
C ALA A 34 -16.49 26.84 -26.97
N GLY A 35 -15.58 26.00 -26.46
CA GLY A 35 -15.58 24.56 -26.73
C GLY A 35 -14.97 24.16 -28.08
N GLN A 36 -14.56 25.12 -28.93
CA GLN A 36 -13.76 24.80 -30.12
C GLN A 36 -12.44 24.14 -29.71
N VAL A 37 -12.03 23.13 -30.46
CA VAL A 37 -10.82 22.36 -30.22
C VAL A 37 -9.87 22.53 -31.41
N ALA A 38 -8.58 22.66 -31.15
CA ALA A 38 -7.54 22.67 -32.18
C ALA A 38 -6.35 21.83 -31.72
N VAL A 39 -5.64 21.22 -32.68
CA VAL A 39 -4.42 20.44 -32.41
C VAL A 39 -3.24 21.15 -33.05
N SER A 40 -2.21 21.42 -32.25
CA SER A 40 -0.98 22.09 -32.71
C SER A 40 0.20 21.59 -31.89
N GLY A 41 1.32 21.26 -32.55
CA GLY A 41 2.56 20.85 -31.88
C GLY A 41 2.44 19.62 -30.96
N GLY A 42 1.50 18.69 -31.22
CA GLY A 42 1.28 17.51 -30.37
C GLY A 42 0.41 17.76 -29.13
N PHE A 43 -0.18 18.95 -29.00
CA PHE A 43 -1.13 19.29 -27.94
C PHE A 43 -2.52 19.54 -28.51
N LYS A 44 -3.55 19.17 -27.76
CA LYS A 44 -4.96 19.48 -27.99
C LYS A 44 -5.36 20.68 -27.14
N PHE A 45 -5.72 21.79 -27.78
CA PHE A 45 -6.18 23.03 -27.14
C PHE A 45 -7.71 23.10 -27.17
N THR A 46 -8.31 23.64 -26.12
CA THR A 46 -9.75 23.92 -26.03
C THR A 46 -9.96 25.41 -25.76
N CYS A 47 -10.85 26.04 -26.53
CA CYS A 47 -11.27 27.41 -26.36
C CYS A 47 -12.17 27.55 -25.12
N VAL A 48 -11.71 28.28 -24.10
CA VAL A 48 -12.38 28.46 -22.81
C VAL A 48 -12.64 29.93 -22.52
N LYS A 49 -13.66 30.20 -21.69
CA LYS A 49 -13.95 31.56 -21.23
C LYS A 49 -12.96 31.97 -20.14
N SER A 50 -12.27 33.09 -20.35
CA SER A 50 -11.39 33.71 -19.35
C SER A 50 -11.77 35.18 -19.20
N GLY A 51 -12.44 35.51 -18.09
CA GLY A 51 -13.08 36.81 -17.90
C GLY A 51 -14.15 37.10 -18.96
N LYS A 52 -13.98 38.21 -19.69
CA LYS A 52 -14.89 38.66 -20.78
C LYS A 52 -14.48 38.16 -22.17
N LYS A 53 -13.39 37.40 -22.30
CA LYS A 53 -12.85 36.93 -23.60
C LYS A 53 -12.84 35.40 -23.70
N LEU A 54 -12.81 34.90 -24.93
CA LEU A 54 -12.58 33.49 -25.23
C LEU A 54 -11.12 33.29 -25.63
N ILE A 55 -10.41 32.39 -24.94
CA ILE A 55 -8.99 32.11 -25.19
C ILE A 55 -8.71 30.61 -25.24
N TRP A 56 -7.64 30.22 -25.95
CA TRP A 56 -7.13 28.84 -25.92
C TRP A 56 -6.52 28.52 -24.55
N ASN A 57 -6.89 27.36 -23.97
CA ASN A 57 -6.30 26.87 -22.73
C ASN A 57 -4.82 26.46 -22.91
N LYS A 58 -4.18 25.91 -21.87
CA LYS A 58 -2.75 25.52 -21.91
C LYS A 58 -2.45 24.32 -22.83
N GLY A 59 -3.47 23.66 -23.39
CA GLY A 59 -3.32 22.44 -24.19
C GLY A 59 -3.05 21.20 -23.34
N SER A 60 -3.47 20.03 -23.82
CA SER A 60 -3.12 18.72 -23.25
C SER A 60 -2.35 17.89 -24.27
N ALA A 61 -1.27 17.24 -23.85
CA ALA A 61 -0.45 16.41 -24.73
C ALA A 61 -1.27 15.25 -25.30
N LEU A 62 -1.19 15.05 -26.62
CA LEU A 62 -1.79 13.89 -27.27
C LEU A 62 -0.90 12.65 -27.04
N PRO A 63 -1.49 11.48 -26.73
CA PRO A 63 -0.73 10.24 -26.61
C PRO A 63 -0.03 9.91 -27.93
N ARG A 64 1.29 9.65 -27.86
CA ARG A 64 2.10 9.26 -29.01
C ARG A 64 1.76 7.81 -29.39
N PRO A 65 1.47 7.50 -30.67
CA PRO A 65 1.25 6.13 -31.09
C PRO A 65 2.54 5.32 -31.00
N THR A 66 2.53 4.26 -30.20
CA THR A 66 3.57 3.23 -30.13
C THR A 66 3.43 2.32 -31.35
N SER A 67 4.52 2.16 -32.11
CA SER A 67 4.62 1.28 -33.29
C SER A 67 4.38 -0.18 -32.92
N ALA A 68 3.45 -0.84 -33.62
CA ALA A 68 3.15 -2.27 -33.51
C ALA A 68 4.19 -3.14 -34.24
N PRO A 69 4.47 -4.38 -33.77
CA PRO A 69 5.38 -5.30 -34.45
C PRO A 69 4.73 -6.09 -35.59
N THR A 70 5.46 -6.07 -36.69
CA THR A 70 5.64 -6.97 -37.85
C THR A 70 4.88 -8.33 -37.94
N SER A 71 4.17 -8.44 -39.06
CA SER A 71 3.72 -9.57 -39.91
C SER A 71 3.97 -11.05 -39.53
N ALA A 72 2.89 -11.84 -39.57
CA ALA A 72 2.89 -13.28 -39.88
C ALA A 72 2.46 -13.50 -41.36
N PRO A 73 2.90 -14.59 -42.03
CA PRO A 73 2.83 -14.71 -43.48
C PRO A 73 1.47 -15.19 -44.01
N THR A 74 1.27 -14.81 -45.28
CA THR A 74 0.11 -14.95 -46.14
C THR A 74 -0.13 -16.37 -46.68
N SER A 75 -1.40 -16.59 -47.02
CA SER A 75 -2.18 -17.70 -47.60
C SER A 75 -1.62 -18.56 -48.74
N ALA A 76 -2.22 -19.75 -48.88
CA ALA A 76 -2.33 -20.55 -50.11
C ALA A 76 -3.79 -21.06 -50.29
N PRO A 77 -4.22 -21.45 -51.52
CA PRO A 77 -5.46 -20.92 -52.10
C PRO A 77 -6.68 -21.85 -52.17
N THR A 78 -7.79 -21.19 -52.51
CA THR A 78 -9.13 -21.61 -52.91
C THR A 78 -9.23 -22.77 -53.92
N SER A 79 -10.25 -23.61 -53.73
CA SER A 79 -11.01 -24.25 -54.81
C SER A 79 -12.51 -24.23 -54.48
N ALA A 80 -13.30 -23.64 -55.39
CA ALA A 80 -14.76 -23.59 -55.41
C ALA A 80 -15.36 -24.86 -56.08
N PRO A 81 -16.66 -24.89 -56.46
CA PRO A 81 -17.86 -24.96 -55.62
C PRO A 81 -18.71 -26.22 -55.94
N THR A 82 -19.57 -26.66 -55.02
CA THR A 82 -20.66 -27.60 -55.37
C THR A 82 -21.96 -27.21 -54.67
N SER A 83 -23.02 -27.18 -55.46
CA SER A 83 -24.35 -26.65 -55.21
C SER A 83 -25.35 -27.67 -54.65
N ALA A 84 -26.24 -27.15 -53.80
CA ALA A 84 -27.65 -27.54 -53.54
C ALA A 84 -27.94 -28.72 -52.57
N PRO A 85 -29.15 -28.82 -51.98
CA PRO A 85 -30.30 -27.89 -51.97
C PRO A 85 -30.80 -27.49 -50.56
N THR A 86 -31.63 -26.45 -50.59
CA THR A 86 -32.45 -25.83 -49.55
C THR A 86 -33.37 -26.79 -48.79
N SER A 87 -33.37 -26.71 -47.46
CA SER A 87 -34.49 -27.11 -46.59
C SER A 87 -34.83 -25.97 -45.61
N ALA A 88 -36.13 -25.85 -45.33
CA ALA A 88 -36.82 -24.71 -44.72
C ALA A 88 -36.40 -24.39 -43.25
N PRO A 89 -36.61 -23.15 -42.77
CA PRO A 89 -36.14 -22.71 -41.46
C PRO A 89 -37.04 -23.21 -40.31
N ALA A 90 -36.41 -23.80 -39.29
CA ALA A 90 -37.01 -24.02 -37.96
C ALA A 90 -36.79 -22.78 -37.07
N PRO A 91 -37.69 -22.49 -36.10
CA PRO A 91 -37.70 -21.22 -35.38
C PRO A 91 -36.53 -21.07 -34.41
N SER A 92 -36.05 -19.82 -34.36
CA SER A 92 -35.06 -19.20 -33.48
C SER A 92 -35.13 -19.66 -32.01
N SER A 93 -34.05 -20.27 -31.51
CA SER A 93 -33.69 -20.21 -30.10
C SER A 93 -32.82 -18.98 -29.87
N SER A 94 -33.34 -18.05 -29.06
CA SER A 94 -32.60 -16.88 -28.59
C SER A 94 -31.28 -17.34 -27.93
N PRO A 95 -30.12 -16.75 -28.25
CA PRO A 95 -28.93 -16.99 -27.46
C PRO A 95 -29.20 -16.46 -26.04
N SER A 96 -29.09 -17.35 -25.07
CA SER A 96 -29.06 -16.99 -23.65
C SER A 96 -27.90 -15.99 -23.44
N PRO A 97 -28.08 -14.90 -22.68
CA PRO A 97 -27.00 -13.96 -22.44
C PRO A 97 -25.82 -14.72 -21.82
N THR A 98 -24.67 -14.66 -22.48
CA THR A 98 -23.40 -15.15 -21.93
C THR A 98 -23.24 -14.54 -20.54
N ALA A 99 -23.26 -15.38 -19.51
CA ALA A 99 -23.04 -14.94 -18.14
C ALA A 99 -21.70 -14.19 -18.11
N THR A 100 -21.75 -12.90 -17.78
CA THR A 100 -20.54 -12.16 -17.42
C THR A 100 -19.81 -12.98 -16.35
N PRO A 101 -18.53 -13.34 -16.54
CA PRO A 101 -17.81 -14.09 -15.52
C PRO A 101 -17.93 -13.35 -14.19
N ALA A 102 -18.38 -14.07 -13.16
CA ALA A 102 -18.54 -13.51 -11.83
C ALA A 102 -17.22 -12.88 -11.41
N VAL A 103 -17.25 -11.59 -11.07
CA VAL A 103 -16.08 -10.90 -10.52
C VAL A 103 -15.69 -11.63 -9.25
N PHE A 104 -14.41 -12.00 -9.11
CA PHE A 104 -13.93 -12.64 -7.89
C PHE A 104 -14.17 -11.70 -6.70
N GLU A 105 -14.97 -12.16 -5.74
CA GLU A 105 -15.26 -11.43 -4.51
C GLU A 105 -14.46 -12.01 -3.34
N TRP A 106 -13.71 -11.14 -2.66
CA TRP A 106 -13.05 -11.51 -1.42
C TRP A 106 -14.10 -11.69 -0.33
N VAL A 107 -14.06 -12.85 0.33
CA VAL A 107 -14.93 -13.19 1.45
C VAL A 107 -14.20 -13.14 2.79
N ASP A 108 -12.87 -13.24 2.75
CA ASP A 108 -12.00 -13.28 3.93
C ASP A 108 -10.59 -12.79 3.55
N VAL A 109 -9.94 -12.07 4.46
CA VAL A 109 -8.54 -11.62 4.36
C VAL A 109 -7.56 -12.80 4.28
N CYS A 110 -7.95 -13.98 4.77
CA CYS A 110 -7.15 -15.20 4.69
C CYS A 110 -7.32 -16.01 3.39
N ALA A 111 -8.28 -15.66 2.53
CA ALA A 111 -8.58 -16.42 1.32
C ALA A 111 -7.37 -16.56 0.37
N ALA A 112 -7.30 -17.65 -0.39
CA ALA A 112 -6.27 -17.82 -1.42
C ALA A 112 -6.36 -16.69 -2.47
N ASP A 113 -5.23 -16.12 -2.88
CA ASP A 113 -5.20 -15.19 -4.01
C ASP A 113 -5.05 -15.96 -5.32
N PRO A 114 -6.09 -15.95 -6.19
CA PRO A 114 -6.02 -16.62 -7.48
C PRO A 114 -5.02 -15.95 -8.42
N GLU A 115 -4.65 -14.69 -8.18
CA GLU A 115 -3.69 -13.91 -8.95
C GLU A 115 -2.39 -13.68 -8.15
N VAL A 116 -2.08 -14.55 -7.19
CA VAL A 116 -0.81 -14.48 -6.46
C VAL A 116 0.36 -14.48 -7.46
N PRO A 117 1.36 -13.59 -7.32
CA PRO A 117 2.54 -13.64 -8.18
C PRO A 117 3.23 -15.00 -8.09
N SER A 118 3.77 -15.47 -9.21
CA SER A 118 4.31 -16.83 -9.35
C SER A 118 5.38 -17.18 -8.31
N GLU A 119 6.22 -16.20 -7.96
CA GLU A 119 7.29 -16.27 -6.97
C GLU A 119 6.78 -16.46 -5.53
N TRP A 120 5.51 -16.14 -5.27
CA TRP A 120 4.82 -16.31 -3.99
C TRP A 120 3.87 -17.51 -3.95
N LYS A 121 3.59 -18.16 -5.10
CA LYS A 121 2.63 -19.27 -5.18
C LYS A 121 2.95 -20.40 -4.19
N ALA A 122 4.19 -20.86 -4.15
CA ALA A 122 4.62 -21.92 -3.24
C ALA A 122 4.46 -21.51 -1.77
N THR A 123 4.81 -20.26 -1.43
CA THR A 123 4.64 -19.71 -0.08
C THR A 123 3.16 -19.64 0.31
N GLN A 124 2.29 -19.16 -0.60
CA GLN A 124 0.85 -19.13 -0.37
C GLN A 124 0.28 -20.54 -0.12
N ASP A 125 0.62 -21.50 -0.98
CA ASP A 125 0.11 -22.87 -0.87
C ASP A 125 0.54 -23.51 0.44
N PHE A 126 1.80 -23.32 0.83
CA PHE A 126 2.33 -23.79 2.09
C PHE A 126 1.59 -23.18 3.30
N LEU A 127 1.32 -21.87 3.28
CA LEU A 127 0.60 -21.20 4.36
C LEU A 127 -0.88 -21.61 4.42
N LEU A 128 -1.55 -21.78 3.28
CA LEU A 128 -2.93 -22.26 3.24
C LEU A 128 -3.03 -23.69 3.78
N GLN A 129 -2.09 -24.56 3.41
CA GLN A 129 -2.06 -25.95 3.89
C GLN A 129 -1.86 -26.03 5.41
N ASN A 130 -0.99 -25.20 5.99
CA ASN A 130 -0.57 -25.33 7.38
C ASN A 130 -1.24 -24.34 8.36
N ARG A 131 -1.75 -23.20 7.87
CA ARG A 131 -2.31 -22.10 8.68
C ARG A 131 -3.68 -21.63 8.20
N GLN A 132 -4.21 -22.21 7.12
CA GLN A 132 -5.51 -21.85 6.54
C GLN A 132 -5.64 -20.35 6.23
N CYS A 133 -4.51 -19.68 5.98
CA CYS A 133 -4.50 -18.25 5.77
C CYS A 133 -3.33 -17.82 4.91
N ALA A 134 -3.61 -17.02 3.87
CA ALA A 134 -2.60 -16.32 3.09
C ALA A 134 -2.62 -14.82 3.43
N THR A 135 -1.45 -14.19 3.53
CA THR A 135 -1.33 -12.72 3.64
C THR A 135 -1.37 -12.07 2.25
N PRO A 136 -1.43 -10.73 2.17
CA PRO A 136 -1.22 -10.00 0.92
C PRO A 136 0.19 -10.23 0.34
N PHE A 137 0.29 -10.58 -0.95
CA PHE A 137 1.58 -10.76 -1.67
C PHE A 137 1.76 -9.82 -2.87
N ARG A 138 0.80 -8.94 -3.12
CA ARG A 138 0.84 -7.94 -4.20
C ARG A 138 0.09 -6.68 -3.80
N TYR A 139 0.21 -5.66 -4.65
CA TYR A 139 -0.48 -4.38 -4.51
C TYR A 139 -1.59 -4.26 -5.57
N GLU A 140 -2.84 -3.99 -5.15
CA GLU A 140 -3.96 -3.71 -6.06
C GLU A 140 -4.27 -2.20 -6.05
N ARG A 141 -3.92 -1.45 -7.09
CA ARG A 141 -4.12 0.01 -7.11
C ARG A 141 -5.61 0.36 -6.99
N LEU A 142 -5.98 1.13 -5.97
CA LEU A 142 -7.32 1.73 -5.88
C LEU A 142 -7.39 2.99 -6.75
N VAL A 143 -8.37 3.03 -7.65
CA VAL A 143 -8.75 4.24 -8.39
C VAL A 143 -9.95 4.87 -7.68
N VAL A 144 -9.72 6.04 -7.07
CA VAL A 144 -10.77 6.77 -6.35
C VAL A 144 -11.63 7.54 -7.36
N THR A 145 -12.92 7.26 -7.37
CA THR A 145 -13.90 8.10 -8.08
C THR A 145 -14.27 9.29 -7.18
N LYS A 146 -14.59 10.46 -7.76
CA LYS A 146 -15.06 11.63 -6.99
C LYS A 146 -16.57 11.82 -7.16
N ASP A 147 -17.29 10.71 -7.17
CA ASP A 147 -18.71 10.68 -7.48
C ASP A 147 -19.53 10.70 -6.17
N PHE A 148 -19.23 11.66 -5.29
CA PHE A 148 -20.02 11.91 -4.08
C PHE A 148 -20.79 13.22 -4.18
N PRO A 149 -21.96 13.33 -3.51
CA PRO A 149 -22.74 14.56 -3.48
C PRO A 149 -21.89 15.76 -3.02
N LEU A 150 -22.22 16.96 -3.51
CA LEU A 150 -21.59 18.16 -3.00
C LEU A 150 -21.93 18.29 -1.50
N VAL A 151 -20.91 18.27 -0.65
CA VAL A 151 -21.04 18.44 0.81
C VAL A 151 -20.14 19.58 1.23
N ASP A 152 -20.66 20.47 2.07
CA ASP A 152 -19.87 21.53 2.69
C ASP A 152 -18.91 20.92 3.72
N LEU A 153 -17.63 20.90 3.36
CA LEU A 153 -16.56 20.44 4.24
C LEU A 153 -16.08 21.59 5.12
N THR A 154 -15.76 21.30 6.38
CA THR A 154 -15.15 22.28 7.28
C THR A 154 -13.82 22.79 6.67
N PRO A 155 -13.63 24.11 6.52
CA PRO A 155 -12.38 24.68 6.04
C PRO A 155 -11.18 24.30 6.90
N ARG A 156 -9.99 24.21 6.29
CA ARG A 156 -8.74 23.97 7.05
C ARG A 156 -8.40 25.10 8.03
N ALA A 157 -8.85 26.32 7.77
CA ALA A 157 -8.64 27.46 8.65
C ALA A 157 -9.36 27.31 10.00
N ASP A 158 -10.41 26.50 10.06
CA ASP A 158 -11.21 26.25 11.27
C ASP A 158 -10.70 25.02 12.05
N LEU A 159 -9.66 24.36 11.55
CA LEU A 159 -9.03 23.22 12.21
C LEU A 159 -7.99 23.66 13.24
N LEU A 160 -7.66 22.75 14.15
CA LEU A 160 -6.58 22.98 15.11
C LEU A 160 -5.22 22.97 14.39
N PRO A 161 -4.21 23.67 14.94
CA PRO A 161 -2.82 23.50 14.51
C PRO A 161 -2.41 22.04 14.56
N ILE A 162 -1.68 21.56 13.55
CA ILE A 162 -1.35 20.13 13.43
C ILE A 162 -0.60 19.57 14.64
N ASN A 163 0.25 20.39 15.27
CA ASN A 163 1.01 20.00 16.46
C ASN A 163 0.12 19.64 17.65
N THR A 164 -1.13 20.10 17.70
CA THR A 164 -2.08 19.70 18.75
C THR A 164 -2.46 18.21 18.66
N CYS A 165 -2.42 17.63 17.45
CA CYS A 165 -2.69 16.21 17.24
C CYS A 165 -1.44 15.33 17.29
N LYS A 166 -0.24 15.93 17.33
CA LYS A 166 1.01 15.20 17.55
C LYS A 166 1.21 14.99 19.05
N ILE A 167 0.52 13.98 19.61
CA ILE A 167 0.63 13.63 21.03
C ILE A 167 2.06 13.27 21.39
N GLU A 168 2.57 13.84 22.48
CA GLU A 168 3.98 13.77 22.86
C GLU A 168 4.29 12.41 23.48
N GLN A 169 5.23 11.69 22.86
CA GLN A 169 5.78 10.44 23.38
C GLN A 169 6.54 10.72 24.68
N PHE A 170 6.09 10.11 25.79
CA PHE A 170 6.70 10.28 27.11
C PHE A 170 7.22 8.97 27.73
N ASN A 171 6.79 7.82 27.21
CA ASN A 171 7.25 6.50 27.63
C ASN A 171 8.24 5.93 26.59
N SER A 172 8.94 4.85 26.93
CA SER A 172 9.90 4.20 26.04
C SER A 172 9.31 3.11 25.14
N TYR A 173 8.09 2.65 25.41
CA TYR A 173 7.44 1.56 24.69
C TYR A 173 5.92 1.51 25.00
N PRO A 174 5.07 1.21 23.99
CA PRO A 174 5.36 1.28 22.56
C PRO A 174 5.49 2.74 22.07
N ILE A 175 6.15 2.96 20.93
CA ILE A 175 6.27 4.31 20.34
C ILE A 175 5.04 4.58 19.48
N LEU A 176 4.05 5.23 20.10
CA LEU A 176 2.75 5.56 19.50
C LEU A 176 2.51 7.07 19.33
N GLY A 177 3.46 7.91 19.74
CA GLY A 177 3.40 9.37 19.60
C GLY A 177 4.66 9.98 19.02
N PHE A 178 4.67 11.30 18.99
CA PHE A 178 5.72 12.13 18.39
C PHE A 178 6.72 12.60 19.44
N PRO A 179 7.99 12.83 19.08
CA PRO A 179 8.96 13.41 20.01
C PRO A 179 8.54 14.83 20.39
N ASN A 180 8.93 15.27 21.58
CA ASN A 180 8.81 16.67 21.96
C ASN A 180 9.57 17.55 20.96
N PRO A 181 8.90 18.45 20.21
CA PRO A 181 9.54 19.23 19.15
C PRO A 181 10.57 20.24 19.68
N TYR A 182 10.52 20.58 20.97
CA TYR A 182 11.48 21.46 21.63
C TYR A 182 12.67 20.71 22.23
N ASN A 183 12.65 19.38 22.24
CA ASN A 183 13.79 18.55 22.65
C ASN A 183 14.51 18.02 21.41
N ALA A 184 15.56 18.72 21.00
CA ALA A 184 16.33 18.37 19.80
C ALA A 184 16.94 16.95 19.85
N GLN A 185 17.27 16.43 21.04
CA GLN A 185 17.77 15.06 21.17
C GLN A 185 16.66 14.04 20.94
N ALA A 186 15.49 14.22 21.55
CA ALA A 186 14.35 13.34 21.34
C ALA A 186 13.91 13.32 19.86
N VAL A 187 13.92 14.46 19.18
CA VAL A 187 13.65 14.54 17.74
C VAL A 187 14.69 13.74 16.94
N ARG A 188 15.99 13.92 17.22
CA ARG A 188 17.04 13.14 16.55
C ARG A 188 16.89 11.63 16.78
N ASP A 189 16.60 11.21 18.00
CA ASP A 189 16.46 9.79 18.35
C ASP A 189 15.22 9.16 17.73
N PHE A 190 14.13 9.93 17.60
CA PHE A 190 12.93 9.49 16.89
C PHE A 190 13.21 9.35 15.39
N GLU A 191 13.75 10.39 14.74
CA GLU A 191 14.02 10.37 13.30
C GLU A 191 15.05 9.28 12.95
N ALA A 192 16.08 9.07 13.78
CA ALA A 192 17.04 7.99 13.58
C ALA A 192 16.36 6.61 13.67
N ARG A 193 15.32 6.45 14.49
CA ARG A 193 14.55 5.20 14.63
C ARG A 193 13.37 5.09 13.67
N ARG A 194 13.15 6.07 12.79
CA ARG A 194 11.95 6.15 11.94
C ARG A 194 12.02 5.23 10.71
N HIS A 195 12.15 3.93 10.96
CA HIS A 195 12.23 2.89 9.94
C HIS A 195 11.36 1.68 10.32
N PRO A 196 10.96 0.83 9.35
CA PRO A 196 10.81 1.13 7.93
C PRO A 196 10.07 2.44 7.66
N GLY A 197 10.61 3.26 6.76
CA GLY A 197 10.07 4.56 6.36
C GLY A 197 10.39 4.82 4.88
N PRO A 198 9.87 5.92 4.29
CA PRO A 198 9.99 6.18 2.85
C PRO A 198 11.42 6.18 2.30
N ASN A 199 12.40 6.48 3.15
CA ASN A 199 13.79 6.69 2.75
C ASN A 199 14.74 5.68 3.37
N THR A 200 14.23 4.60 3.97
CA THR A 200 15.07 3.58 4.60
C THR A 200 16.04 2.96 3.62
N LYS A 201 17.31 2.91 4.02
CA LYS A 201 18.38 2.17 3.35
C LYS A 201 18.64 0.86 4.09
N TYR A 202 18.29 -0.24 3.45
CA TYR A 202 18.54 -1.58 3.93
C TYR A 202 19.88 -2.08 3.40
N GLN A 203 20.71 -2.63 4.27
CA GLN A 203 21.89 -3.40 3.90
C GLN A 203 21.67 -4.88 4.22
N VAL A 204 21.67 -5.73 3.19
CA VAL A 204 21.59 -7.18 3.39
C VAL A 204 22.96 -7.71 3.77
N VAL A 205 23.00 -8.54 4.80
CA VAL A 205 24.15 -9.31 5.24
C VAL A 205 23.77 -10.78 5.12
N ALA A 206 24.25 -11.44 4.07
CA ALA A 206 23.93 -12.83 3.82
C ALA A 206 25.03 -13.72 4.38
N ILE A 207 24.69 -14.67 5.25
CA ILE A 207 25.64 -15.50 6.00
C ILE A 207 25.50 -16.97 5.64
N GLU A 208 26.62 -17.64 5.40
CA GLU A 208 26.67 -19.11 5.38
C GLU A 208 27.53 -19.65 6.54
N THR A 209 27.15 -20.82 7.04
CA THR A 209 27.86 -21.55 8.11
C THR A 209 28.06 -23.00 7.69
N PRO A 210 28.89 -23.81 8.38
CA PRO A 210 29.07 -25.21 8.01
C PRO A 210 27.78 -26.06 8.08
N ASP A 211 26.80 -25.66 8.89
CA ASP A 211 25.46 -26.26 9.00
C ASP A 211 24.36 -25.51 8.20
N ALA A 212 24.73 -24.48 7.45
CA ALA A 212 23.87 -23.69 6.58
C ALA A 212 24.64 -23.23 5.33
N VAL A 213 24.97 -24.19 4.45
CA VAL A 213 25.85 -23.97 3.30
C VAL A 213 25.09 -23.37 2.12
N ALA A 214 25.66 -22.33 1.50
CA ALA A 214 25.06 -21.71 0.33
C ALA A 214 25.27 -22.57 -0.93
N SER A 215 24.24 -22.64 -1.78
CA SER A 215 24.32 -23.24 -3.13
C SER A 215 23.99 -22.24 -4.24
N SER A 216 23.75 -20.98 -3.86
CA SER A 216 23.21 -19.91 -4.69
C SER A 216 23.70 -18.56 -4.16
N THR A 217 23.11 -17.47 -4.65
CA THR A 217 23.43 -16.09 -4.27
C THR A 217 22.24 -15.44 -3.55
N PRO A 218 22.45 -14.47 -2.64
CA PRO A 218 21.36 -13.83 -1.90
C PRO A 218 20.32 -13.16 -2.82
N ALA A 219 20.76 -12.58 -3.93
CA ALA A 219 19.86 -11.99 -4.92
C ALA A 219 18.94 -13.03 -5.58
N LYS A 220 19.41 -14.24 -5.86
CA LYS A 220 18.57 -15.31 -6.41
C LYS A 220 17.59 -15.85 -5.37
N ASP A 221 18.04 -15.95 -4.12
CA ASP A 221 17.29 -16.64 -3.07
C ASP A 221 16.21 -15.75 -2.44
N TYR A 222 16.47 -14.45 -2.33
CA TYR A 222 15.64 -13.50 -1.57
C TYR A 222 15.13 -12.28 -2.36
N ALA A 223 15.42 -12.17 -3.68
CA ALA A 223 14.96 -11.02 -4.48
C ALA A 223 13.47 -10.70 -4.29
N LYS A 224 12.59 -11.72 -4.25
CA LYS A 224 11.16 -11.51 -4.05
C LYS A 224 10.81 -10.76 -2.76
N TYR A 225 11.55 -10.98 -1.67
CA TYR A 225 11.34 -10.24 -0.41
C TYR A 225 11.84 -8.80 -0.53
N PHE A 226 13.05 -8.61 -1.07
CA PHE A 226 13.67 -7.30 -1.23
C PHE A 226 12.87 -6.41 -2.19
N ASP A 227 12.37 -6.98 -3.28
CA ASP A 227 11.50 -6.30 -4.24
C ASP A 227 10.16 -5.96 -3.60
N PHE A 228 9.54 -6.89 -2.87
CA PHE A 228 8.31 -6.60 -2.13
C PHE A 228 8.50 -5.45 -1.13
N ILE A 229 9.58 -5.44 -0.33
CA ILE A 229 9.84 -4.36 0.65
C ILE A 229 9.98 -3.02 -0.08
N LYS A 230 10.80 -2.95 -1.14
CA LYS A 230 10.96 -1.72 -1.94
C LYS A 230 9.62 -1.24 -2.51
N GLU A 231 8.83 -2.14 -3.08
CA GLU A 231 7.54 -1.83 -3.65
C GLU A 231 6.55 -1.38 -2.58
N TRP A 232 6.49 -2.08 -1.45
CA TRP A 232 5.64 -1.73 -0.32
C TRP A 232 5.96 -0.34 0.21
N THR A 233 7.25 -0.02 0.42
CA THR A 233 7.67 1.32 0.88
C THR A 233 7.28 2.41 -0.12
N LYS A 234 7.50 2.17 -1.42
CA LYS A 234 7.08 3.10 -2.49
C LYS A 234 5.56 3.23 -2.59
N ASN A 235 4.83 2.14 -2.40
CA ASN A 235 3.38 2.09 -2.50
C ASN A 235 2.69 2.68 -1.26
N ASN A 236 3.35 2.72 -0.12
CA ASN A 236 2.85 3.41 1.07
C ASN A 236 3.28 4.87 1.18
N SER A 237 4.36 5.29 0.52
CA SER A 237 4.74 6.70 0.51
C SER A 237 3.94 7.51 -0.53
N ASP A 238 3.19 8.49 -0.06
CA ASP A 238 2.48 9.45 -0.93
C ASP A 238 3.36 10.63 -1.36
N ASN A 239 4.47 10.86 -0.65
CA ASN A 239 5.39 11.99 -0.84
C ASN A 239 6.69 11.60 -1.55
N GLY A 240 6.71 10.42 -2.18
CA GLY A 240 7.90 9.85 -2.82
C GLY A 240 8.75 9.04 -1.84
N SER A 241 9.64 8.22 -2.37
CA SER A 241 10.46 7.29 -1.59
C SER A 241 11.81 7.14 -2.25
N SER A 242 12.87 7.26 -1.46
CA SER A 242 14.25 6.93 -1.85
C SER A 242 14.70 5.59 -1.24
N VAL A 243 13.76 4.68 -0.95
CA VAL A 243 14.06 3.38 -0.36
C VAL A 243 15.10 2.62 -1.19
N GLU A 244 16.05 2.03 -0.50
CA GLU A 244 17.17 1.30 -1.11
C GLU A 244 17.33 -0.05 -0.40
N VAL A 245 17.55 -1.11 -1.17
CA VAL A 245 17.97 -2.42 -0.61
C VAL A 245 19.26 -2.82 -1.32
N ARG A 246 20.36 -2.83 -0.56
CA ARG A 246 21.69 -3.21 -1.02
C ARG A 246 21.91 -4.69 -0.74
N VAL A 247 22.17 -5.45 -1.79
CA VAL A 247 22.29 -6.92 -1.70
C VAL A 247 23.69 -7.34 -2.16
N PRO A 248 24.45 -8.09 -1.35
CA PRO A 248 25.75 -8.62 -1.76
C PRO A 248 25.58 -9.71 -2.83
N ASP A 249 26.63 -9.95 -3.60
CA ASP A 249 26.67 -10.97 -4.66
C ASP A 249 26.91 -12.40 -4.12
N ARG A 250 27.26 -12.54 -2.83
CA ARG A 250 27.63 -13.79 -2.17
C ARG A 250 27.13 -13.87 -0.74
N TYR A 251 27.15 -15.09 -0.20
CA TYR A 251 27.07 -15.34 1.24
C TYR A 251 28.48 -15.20 1.87
N PHE A 252 28.55 -14.61 3.06
CA PHE A 252 29.79 -14.47 3.82
C PHE A 252 29.90 -15.60 4.81
N LYS A 253 31.05 -16.27 4.82
CA LYS A 253 31.28 -17.45 5.64
C LYS A 253 31.60 -17.07 7.08
N ILE A 254 30.87 -17.66 8.02
CA ILE A 254 31.24 -17.74 9.43
C ILE A 254 31.73 -19.15 9.72
N SER A 255 32.86 -19.30 10.40
CA SER A 255 33.44 -20.63 10.71
C SER A 255 32.64 -21.42 11.74
N ARG A 256 31.82 -20.73 12.52
CA ARG A 256 30.98 -21.28 13.59
C ARG A 256 29.62 -21.74 13.04
N ASN A 257 29.08 -22.81 13.61
CA ASN A 257 27.75 -23.34 13.26
C ASN A 257 26.63 -22.46 13.81
N LEU A 258 25.52 -22.31 13.08
CA LEU A 258 24.30 -21.62 13.58
C LEU A 258 23.80 -22.27 14.86
N SER A 259 23.78 -23.61 14.90
CA SER A 259 23.38 -24.41 16.07
C SER A 259 24.17 -24.14 17.35
N SER A 260 25.31 -23.47 17.27
CA SER A 260 26.16 -23.17 18.43
C SER A 260 25.93 -21.77 19.03
N TYR A 261 25.06 -20.95 18.42
CA TYR A 261 24.60 -19.70 19.00
C TYR A 261 23.34 -19.97 19.82
N GLU A 262 23.43 -19.79 21.14
CA GLU A 262 22.33 -20.13 22.04
C GLU A 262 21.13 -19.17 21.87
N GLY A 263 19.94 -19.76 21.77
CA GLY A 263 18.66 -19.03 21.78
C GLY A 263 18.30 -18.31 20.49
N ILE A 264 19.02 -18.54 19.37
CA ILE A 264 18.69 -17.92 18.07
C ILE A 264 17.69 -18.75 17.24
N ASN A 265 17.44 -19.99 17.65
CA ASN A 265 16.69 -20.98 16.89
C ASN A 265 15.17 -20.74 16.85
N LEU A 266 14.64 -19.82 17.66
CA LEU A 266 13.22 -19.46 17.72
C LEU A 266 13.07 -17.95 17.80
N HIS A 267 11.99 -17.41 17.25
CA HIS A 267 11.57 -16.04 17.55
C HIS A 267 11.38 -15.87 19.07
N GLY A 268 11.95 -14.83 19.66
CA GLY A 268 11.96 -14.65 21.12
C GLY A 268 12.27 -13.24 21.64
N LYS A 269 13.20 -13.13 22.59
CA LYS A 269 13.71 -11.85 23.12
C LYS A 269 15.21 -11.76 22.84
N PRO A 270 15.84 -10.57 22.94
CA PRO A 270 17.29 -10.44 22.88
C PRO A 270 18.01 -11.40 23.82
N VAL A 271 18.96 -12.17 23.27
CA VAL A 271 19.81 -13.11 24.00
C VAL A 271 21.27 -12.91 23.61
N ALA A 272 22.20 -13.30 24.49
CA ALA A 272 23.64 -13.13 24.26
C ALA A 272 24.13 -13.86 22.98
N GLY A 273 23.60 -15.06 22.71
CA GLY A 273 23.94 -15.80 21.49
C GLY A 273 23.51 -15.07 20.20
N GLY A 274 22.35 -14.43 20.20
CA GLY A 274 21.86 -13.61 19.09
C GLY A 274 22.73 -12.37 18.87
N TYR A 275 23.13 -11.69 19.94
CA TYR A 275 24.06 -10.57 19.83
C TYR A 275 25.42 -11.00 19.27
N GLN A 276 25.97 -12.12 19.73
CA GLN A 276 27.22 -12.65 19.18
C GLN A 276 27.09 -13.03 17.70
N PHE A 277 25.95 -13.60 17.30
CA PHE A 277 25.67 -13.89 15.89
C PHE A 277 25.72 -12.62 15.02
N PHE A 278 25.17 -11.50 15.49
CA PHE A 278 25.24 -10.22 14.76
C PHE A 278 26.66 -9.69 14.66
N VAL A 279 27.44 -9.78 15.75
CA VAL A 279 28.86 -9.38 15.74
C VAL A 279 29.64 -10.19 14.70
N ASP A 280 29.50 -11.51 14.71
CA ASP A 280 30.22 -12.40 13.78
C ASP A 280 29.76 -12.19 12.33
N ALA A 281 28.45 -11.96 12.12
CA ALA A 281 27.88 -11.68 10.80
C ALA A 281 28.40 -10.38 10.20
N ILE A 282 28.42 -9.30 10.98
CA ILE A 282 28.99 -8.02 10.54
C ILE A 282 30.49 -8.18 10.29
N ALA A 283 31.24 -8.79 11.20
CA ALA A 283 32.68 -9.00 11.02
C ALA A 283 33.05 -9.79 9.76
N ALA A 284 32.21 -10.76 9.35
CA ALA A 284 32.41 -11.53 8.13
C ALA A 284 32.14 -10.72 6.85
N ALA A 285 31.19 -9.77 6.90
CA ALA A 285 30.76 -8.98 5.75
C ALA A 285 31.53 -7.66 5.57
N ASP A 286 31.88 -6.99 6.67
CA ASP A 286 32.46 -5.64 6.74
C ASP A 286 33.70 -5.40 5.86
N PRO A 287 34.62 -6.37 5.64
CA PRO A 287 35.73 -6.15 4.70
C PRO A 287 35.31 -5.95 3.24
N GLN A 288 34.05 -6.24 2.89
CA GLN A 288 33.54 -6.29 1.51
C GLN A 288 32.20 -5.57 1.32
N VAL A 289 31.56 -5.12 2.40
CA VAL A 289 30.26 -4.45 2.40
C VAL A 289 30.43 -3.06 3.00
N ASP A 290 30.11 -2.03 2.23
CA ASP A 290 30.09 -0.65 2.70
C ASP A 290 28.77 -0.36 3.44
N PHE A 291 28.83 -0.23 4.76
CA PHE A 291 27.67 0.08 5.58
C PHE A 291 27.33 1.58 5.64
N THR A 292 27.99 2.45 4.88
CA THR A 292 27.78 3.91 4.93
C THR A 292 26.31 4.27 4.69
N GLY A 293 25.73 4.95 5.68
CA GLY A 293 24.34 5.41 5.64
C GLY A 293 23.30 4.28 5.67
N THR A 294 23.66 3.11 6.20
CA THR A 294 22.71 2.02 6.48
C THR A 294 21.80 2.41 7.62
N ASP A 295 20.49 2.35 7.39
CA ASP A 295 19.49 2.59 8.43
C ASP A 295 19.11 1.30 9.15
N MET A 296 19.02 0.19 8.41
CA MET A 296 18.67 -1.13 8.92
C MET A 296 19.43 -2.25 8.21
N VAL A 297 19.91 -3.24 8.98
CA VAL A 297 20.56 -4.43 8.46
C VAL A 297 19.56 -5.58 8.37
N ILE A 298 19.54 -6.29 7.23
CA ILE A 298 18.76 -7.52 7.06
C ILE A 298 19.75 -8.69 7.02
N ILE A 299 19.71 -9.58 8.01
CA ILE A 299 20.52 -10.79 8.03
C ILE A 299 19.71 -11.95 7.45
N VAL A 300 20.25 -12.61 6.43
CA VAL A 300 19.66 -13.81 5.80
C VAL A 300 20.68 -14.95 5.78
N VAL A 301 20.18 -16.18 5.76
CA VAL A 301 20.97 -17.42 5.59
C VAL A 301 20.46 -18.16 4.35
N PRO A 302 21.17 -19.17 3.80
CA PRO A 302 20.67 -19.91 2.65
C PRO A 302 19.26 -20.46 2.88
N PRO A 303 18.33 -20.37 1.91
CA PRO A 303 16.93 -20.74 2.12
C PRO A 303 16.74 -22.24 2.39
N THR A 304 17.71 -23.08 2.05
CA THR A 304 17.71 -24.53 2.32
C THR A 304 18.16 -24.88 3.75
N THR A 305 18.54 -23.90 4.56
CA THR A 305 18.89 -24.10 5.97
C THR A 305 17.71 -24.75 6.71
N PRO A 306 17.93 -25.74 7.61
CA PRO A 306 16.84 -26.27 8.41
C PRO A 306 16.18 -25.18 9.26
N GLU A 307 14.86 -25.09 9.20
CA GLU A 307 14.04 -24.08 9.91
C GLU A 307 14.27 -24.03 11.42
N SER A 308 14.71 -25.14 12.00
CA SER A 308 15.00 -25.25 13.44
C SER A 308 16.31 -24.60 13.88
N LEU A 309 17.12 -24.05 12.96
CA LEU A 309 18.42 -23.46 13.31
C LEU A 309 18.37 -21.95 13.53
N LEU A 310 17.38 -21.25 12.97
CA LEU A 310 17.29 -19.79 13.05
C LEU A 310 15.83 -19.33 13.00
N GLY A 311 15.42 -18.58 14.01
CA GLY A 311 14.15 -17.85 14.01
C GLY A 311 14.32 -16.43 13.50
N SER A 312 13.22 -15.82 13.05
CA SER A 312 13.25 -14.40 12.69
C SER A 312 13.35 -13.54 13.95
N GLN A 313 14.25 -12.57 13.97
CA GLN A 313 14.50 -11.71 15.14
C GLN A 313 14.48 -10.24 14.73
N PRO A 314 13.62 -9.39 15.32
CA PRO A 314 13.60 -7.95 15.06
C PRO A 314 14.60 -7.13 15.87
N TRP A 315 15.31 -7.67 16.86
CA TRP A 315 16.22 -6.85 17.69
C TRP A 315 17.65 -6.89 17.21
N GLY A 316 18.40 -5.87 17.64
CA GLY A 316 19.85 -5.81 17.59
C GLY A 316 20.41 -4.97 18.73
N GLY A 317 21.68 -5.17 19.03
CA GLY A 317 22.47 -4.25 19.86
C GLY A 317 23.38 -3.39 18.98
N PRO A 318 24.07 -2.40 19.55
CA PRO A 318 25.07 -1.64 18.82
C PRO A 318 26.20 -2.57 18.36
N VAL A 319 26.30 -2.82 17.05
CA VAL A 319 27.41 -3.58 16.44
C VAL A 319 28.26 -2.61 15.63
N ARG A 320 29.59 -2.67 15.79
CA ARG A 320 30.53 -1.79 15.10
C ARG A 320 30.93 -2.38 13.74
N SER A 321 30.79 -1.60 12.67
CA SER A 321 31.44 -1.78 11.37
C SER A 321 32.57 -0.75 11.19
N ASN A 322 33.25 -0.80 10.04
CA ASN A 322 34.25 0.21 9.67
C ASN A 322 33.65 1.61 9.49
N GLU A 323 32.39 1.70 9.07
CA GLU A 323 31.68 2.95 8.78
C GLU A 323 30.96 3.53 9.99
N GLY A 324 30.72 2.74 11.05
CA GLY A 324 30.06 3.23 12.26
C GLY A 324 29.37 2.17 13.08
N VAL A 325 28.42 2.60 13.92
CA VAL A 325 27.62 1.70 14.76
C VAL A 325 26.28 1.44 14.08
N LEU A 326 26.01 0.16 13.83
CA LEU A 326 24.74 -0.37 13.35
C LEU A 326 23.87 -0.72 14.56
N ASN A 327 22.61 -0.29 14.57
CA ASN A 327 21.73 -0.43 15.74
C ASN A 327 20.41 -1.17 15.44
N ARG A 328 20.10 -1.42 14.17
CA ARG A 328 18.79 -1.91 13.73
C ARG A 328 18.98 -3.11 12.84
N PHE A 329 18.41 -4.22 13.26
CA PHE A 329 18.63 -5.50 12.65
C PHE A 329 17.28 -6.19 12.47
N PHE A 330 17.15 -6.90 11.36
CA PHE A 330 16.14 -7.92 11.21
C PHE A 330 16.86 -9.17 10.72
N THR A 331 16.68 -10.28 11.42
CA THR A 331 17.12 -11.58 10.95
C THR A 331 15.94 -12.33 10.40
N SER A 332 16.08 -12.93 9.22
CA SER A 332 15.09 -13.83 8.66
C SER A 332 15.36 -15.27 9.08
N ALA A 333 14.33 -15.98 9.51
CA ALA A 333 14.32 -17.44 9.46
C ALA A 333 14.59 -17.93 8.01
N PRO A 334 15.05 -19.18 7.83
CA PRO A 334 15.12 -19.78 6.50
C PRO A 334 13.74 -19.76 5.82
N ASN A 335 13.71 -19.94 4.49
CA ASN A 335 12.47 -20.02 3.71
C ASN A 335 12.32 -21.42 3.13
N ASN A 336 12.52 -22.43 3.99
CA ASN A 336 12.59 -23.81 3.60
C ASN A 336 11.19 -24.45 3.57
N LEU A 337 10.55 -24.36 2.41
CA LEU A 337 9.21 -24.90 2.20
C LEU A 337 9.18 -26.42 1.94
N SER A 338 10.32 -27.13 1.99
CA SER A 338 10.36 -28.57 1.66
C SER A 338 9.93 -29.48 2.82
N GLY A 339 9.88 -28.94 4.04
CA GLY A 339 9.55 -29.69 5.26
C GLY A 339 8.07 -29.58 5.69
N THR A 340 7.74 -30.20 6.82
CA THR A 340 6.48 -29.93 7.53
C THR A 340 6.51 -28.56 8.20
N TRP A 341 5.34 -28.06 8.65
CA TRP A 341 5.27 -26.83 9.44
C TRP A 341 6.28 -26.84 10.61
N HIS A 342 6.91 -25.68 10.80
CA HIS A 342 7.79 -25.35 11.91
C HIS A 342 7.39 -23.97 12.41
N VAL A 343 7.54 -23.69 13.71
CA VAL A 343 7.06 -22.45 14.31
C VAL A 343 7.65 -21.19 13.66
N ASN A 344 8.92 -21.22 13.21
CA ASN A 344 9.58 -20.09 12.55
C ASN A 344 8.93 -19.69 11.21
N HIS A 345 8.15 -20.57 10.58
CA HIS A 345 7.33 -20.21 9.41
C HIS A 345 6.20 -19.23 9.74
N SER A 346 5.95 -18.89 11.03
CA SER A 346 5.00 -17.84 11.40
C SER A 346 5.38 -16.46 10.84
N ILE A 347 6.66 -16.22 10.53
CA ILE A 347 7.22 -14.96 10.03
C ILE A 347 7.77 -15.16 8.61
N LEU A 348 7.16 -16.05 7.84
CA LEU A 348 7.59 -16.40 6.48
C LEU A 348 7.23 -15.34 5.43
N THR A 349 6.22 -14.52 5.69
CA THR A 349 5.67 -13.58 4.71
C THR A 349 6.43 -12.27 4.70
N PRO A 350 6.49 -11.56 3.57
CA PRO A 350 7.14 -10.25 3.52
C PRO A 350 6.37 -9.20 4.35
N THR A 351 5.07 -9.37 4.56
CA THR A 351 4.30 -8.50 5.49
C THR A 351 4.67 -8.76 6.95
N MET A 352 4.96 -10.00 7.33
CA MET A 352 5.50 -10.30 8.65
C MET A 352 6.96 -9.84 8.81
N TRP A 353 7.78 -9.90 7.75
CA TRP A 353 9.11 -9.26 7.80
C TRP A 353 8.98 -7.76 8.09
N LEU A 354 8.07 -7.07 7.40
CA LEU A 354 7.83 -5.65 7.65
C LEU A 354 7.31 -5.40 9.07
N HIS A 355 6.42 -6.24 9.58
CA HIS A 355 5.95 -6.19 10.98
C HIS A 355 7.14 -6.27 11.96
N GLU A 356 7.98 -7.30 11.84
CA GLU A 356 9.17 -7.46 12.68
C GLU A 356 10.17 -6.30 12.51
N MET A 357 10.37 -5.80 11.28
CA MET A 357 11.25 -4.67 11.07
C MET A 357 10.79 -3.39 11.81
N HIS A 358 9.48 -3.20 12.03
CA HIS A 358 9.01 -2.08 12.85
C HIS A 358 9.37 -2.27 14.33
N HIS A 359 9.31 -3.49 14.87
CA HIS A 359 9.83 -3.80 16.21
C HIS A 359 11.33 -3.50 16.33
N GLY A 360 12.10 -3.75 15.28
CA GLY A 360 13.54 -3.49 15.26
C GLY A 360 13.97 -2.04 15.14
N SER A 361 13.04 -1.09 15.19
CA SER A 361 13.32 0.30 14.91
C SER A 361 12.49 1.28 15.76
N LEU A 362 11.35 1.78 15.28
CA LEU A 362 10.48 2.63 16.12
C LEU A 362 9.92 1.84 17.30
N ASP A 363 9.69 0.55 17.09
CA ASP A 363 8.91 -0.32 17.96
C ASP A 363 7.50 0.23 18.19
N LEU A 364 6.68 0.05 17.16
CA LEU A 364 5.25 0.39 17.20
C LEU A 364 4.47 -0.48 18.19
N GLY A 365 5.08 -1.56 18.69
CA GLY A 365 4.42 -2.54 19.55
C GLY A 365 3.52 -3.49 18.78
N ASP A 366 3.12 -4.56 19.47
CA ASP A 366 2.06 -5.47 19.03
C ASP A 366 0.71 -4.93 19.51
N HIS A 367 -0.34 -5.08 18.69
CA HIS A 367 -1.72 -4.70 19.06
C HIS A 367 -2.78 -5.79 18.78
N PRO A 368 -2.54 -7.09 19.07
CA PRO A 368 -3.43 -8.17 18.64
C PRO A 368 -4.82 -8.11 19.29
N ASP A 369 -4.90 -7.70 20.55
CA ASP A 369 -6.08 -7.94 21.38
C ASP A 369 -7.25 -7.03 21.03
N ARG A 370 -6.99 -5.73 20.89
CA ARG A 370 -8.05 -4.72 20.72
C ARG A 370 -8.07 -4.02 19.38
N MET A 371 -7.10 -4.33 18.51
CA MET A 371 -7.15 -3.94 17.09
C MET A 371 -7.64 -5.08 16.20
N GLY A 372 -7.54 -6.34 16.67
CA GLY A 372 -8.06 -7.50 15.96
C GLY A 372 -7.35 -7.75 14.64
N LEU A 373 -8.03 -7.49 13.51
CA LEU A 373 -7.43 -7.64 12.18
C LEU A 373 -6.79 -6.35 11.64
N TRP A 374 -6.98 -5.21 12.31
CA TRP A 374 -6.66 -3.90 11.78
C TRP A 374 -5.24 -3.45 12.10
N GLY A 375 -4.47 -3.15 11.05
CA GLY A 375 -3.09 -2.72 11.11
C GLY A 375 -2.11 -3.86 10.95
N MET A 376 -0.97 -3.56 10.33
CA MET A 376 0.15 -4.51 10.18
C MET A 376 0.68 -4.98 11.54
N MET A 377 0.66 -4.12 12.55
CA MET A 377 1.06 -4.43 13.94
C MET A 377 0.02 -5.24 14.72
N SER A 378 -1.06 -5.65 14.05
CA SER A 378 -2.10 -6.52 14.59
C SER A 378 -2.41 -7.63 13.58
N GLY A 379 -3.27 -8.58 13.98
CA GLY A 379 -3.86 -9.53 13.06
C GLY A 379 -2.88 -10.30 12.18
N GLY A 380 -1.65 -10.55 12.62
CA GLY A 380 -0.62 -11.25 11.83
C GLY A 380 -0.29 -10.60 10.48
N ALA A 381 -0.26 -9.26 10.42
CA ALA A 381 0.08 -8.49 9.23
C ALA A 381 -0.76 -8.85 7.98
N ARG A 382 -2.05 -9.14 8.20
CA ARG A 382 -3.03 -9.43 7.13
C ARG A 382 -3.62 -8.18 6.49
N THR A 383 -3.59 -7.05 7.20
CA THR A 383 -3.86 -5.72 6.66
C THR A 383 -2.60 -4.87 6.71
N ASP A 384 -2.58 -3.82 5.90
CA ASP A 384 -1.48 -2.86 5.82
C ASP A 384 -1.36 -2.03 7.10
N LEU A 385 -0.28 -1.24 7.24
CA LEU A 385 -0.15 -0.28 8.33
C LEU A 385 -1.39 0.63 8.42
N LEU A 386 -1.79 0.96 9.65
CA LEU A 386 -2.81 1.98 9.87
C LEU A 386 -2.26 3.35 9.47
N GLY A 387 -3.16 4.28 9.18
CA GLY A 387 -2.78 5.64 8.84
C GLY A 387 -1.97 6.33 9.94
N TRP A 388 -2.28 6.07 11.21
CA TRP A 388 -1.49 6.59 12.33
C TRP A 388 -0.06 6.06 12.32
N ASP A 389 0.14 4.77 12.11
CA ASP A 389 1.46 4.15 12.01
C ASP A 389 2.22 4.68 10.78
N LYS A 390 1.52 4.86 9.65
CA LYS A 390 2.08 5.51 8.45
C LYS A 390 2.53 6.93 8.74
N TYR A 391 1.82 7.67 9.58
CA TYR A 391 2.19 9.02 9.97
C TYR A 391 3.45 9.02 10.87
N LEU A 392 3.50 8.13 11.87
CA LEU A 392 4.67 7.94 12.71
C LEU A 392 5.90 7.50 11.90
N SER A 393 5.77 6.56 10.99
CA SER A 393 6.85 6.06 10.11
C SER A 393 7.21 7.00 8.95
N GLY A 394 6.47 8.10 8.77
CA GLY A 394 6.78 9.16 7.79
C GLY A 394 6.26 8.93 6.38
N PHE A 395 5.44 7.89 6.18
CA PHE A 395 4.72 7.66 4.92
C PHE A 395 3.66 8.73 4.66
N PHE A 396 3.03 9.23 5.72
CA PHE A 396 2.12 10.37 5.66
C PHE A 396 2.77 11.64 6.22
N SER A 397 2.40 12.79 5.65
CA SER A 397 2.80 14.12 6.11
C SER A 397 1.66 14.88 6.79
N ASP A 398 2.00 15.95 7.50
CA ASP A 398 1.07 16.82 8.24
C ASP A 398 -0.13 17.30 7.40
N ASN A 399 0.06 17.58 6.11
CA ASN A 399 -1.02 18.01 5.22
C ASN A 399 -2.04 16.90 4.91
N GLN A 400 -1.72 15.63 5.16
CA GLN A 400 -2.64 14.51 4.97
C GLN A 400 -3.53 14.27 6.21
N VAL A 401 -3.26 14.99 7.30
CA VAL A 401 -3.99 14.89 8.56
C VAL A 401 -4.86 16.13 8.76
N ARG A 402 -6.11 15.91 9.16
CA ARG A 402 -7.02 16.94 9.62
C ARG A 402 -7.09 16.88 11.14
N CYS A 403 -6.49 17.86 11.81
CA CYS A 403 -6.51 17.95 13.28
C CYS A 403 -7.78 18.68 13.74
N VAL A 404 -8.70 17.95 14.37
CA VAL A 404 -10.08 18.39 14.61
C VAL A 404 -10.31 18.61 16.10
N SER A 405 -10.91 19.75 16.47
CA SER A 405 -11.27 20.01 17.86
C SER A 405 -12.43 19.10 18.30
N PRO A 406 -12.36 18.45 19.48
CA PRO A 406 -13.47 17.68 20.01
C PRO A 406 -14.66 18.55 20.44
N ASN A 407 -14.50 19.88 20.44
CA ASN A 407 -15.49 20.83 20.97
C ASN A 407 -16.33 21.53 19.89
N ILE A 408 -16.15 21.21 18.61
CA ILE A 408 -16.89 21.81 17.51
C ILE A 408 -17.61 20.74 16.70
N THR A 409 -18.67 21.14 16.00
CA THR A 409 -19.25 20.32 14.94
C THR A 409 -18.50 20.58 13.64
N SER A 410 -18.05 19.51 12.99
CA SER A 410 -17.26 19.60 11.76
C SER A 410 -17.53 18.42 10.83
N THR A 411 -17.24 18.59 9.53
CA THR A 411 -17.47 17.60 8.48
C THR A 411 -16.25 17.50 7.57
N HIS A 412 -15.82 16.28 7.30
CA HIS A 412 -14.55 15.98 6.65
C HIS A 412 -14.71 14.88 5.62
N TYR A 413 -13.98 15.02 4.52
CA TYR A 413 -13.82 13.95 3.54
C TYR A 413 -12.52 13.22 3.83
N LEU A 414 -12.61 11.89 3.92
CA LEU A 414 -11.47 10.98 4.03
C LEU A 414 -11.32 10.23 2.72
N THR A 415 -10.20 10.48 2.03
CA THR A 415 -9.80 9.61 0.92
C THR A 415 -9.33 8.28 1.51
N PRO A 416 -9.64 7.12 0.90
CA PRO A 416 -9.17 5.82 1.38
C PRO A 416 -7.67 5.80 1.67
N SER A 417 -7.30 5.19 2.80
CA SER A 417 -5.91 5.10 3.27
C SER A 417 -4.98 4.46 2.22
N VAL A 418 -5.53 3.54 1.42
CA VAL A 418 -4.84 2.81 0.36
C VAL A 418 -4.73 3.54 -0.99
N ALA A 419 -5.48 4.63 -1.17
CA ALA A 419 -5.42 5.41 -2.41
C ALA A 419 -4.11 6.19 -2.49
N LYS A 420 -3.56 6.41 -3.68
CA LYS A 420 -2.34 7.20 -3.85
C LYS A 420 -2.58 8.71 -3.86
N GLY A 421 -1.65 9.44 -3.28
CA GLY A 421 -1.48 10.89 -3.41
C GLY A 421 -1.54 11.64 -2.08
N ALA A 422 -0.87 12.79 -2.02
CA ALA A 422 -0.82 13.68 -0.87
C ALA A 422 -2.15 14.43 -0.64
N VAL A 423 -3.19 13.66 -0.32
CA VAL A 423 -4.55 14.11 -0.02
C VAL A 423 -4.91 13.79 1.43
N GLU A 424 -6.07 14.27 1.88
CA GLU A 424 -6.57 14.05 3.24
C GLU A 424 -6.86 12.56 3.48
N LYS A 425 -6.12 11.97 4.42
CA LYS A 425 -6.18 10.54 4.80
C LYS A 425 -6.76 10.29 6.17
N LEU A 426 -6.53 11.21 7.12
CA LEU A 426 -6.89 11.04 8.52
C LEU A 426 -7.64 12.23 9.08
N VAL A 427 -8.63 11.93 9.92
CA VAL A 427 -9.16 12.85 10.92
C VAL A 427 -8.56 12.41 12.25
N VAL A 428 -7.92 13.33 12.96
CA VAL A 428 -7.35 13.08 14.29
C VAL A 428 -7.97 14.08 15.25
N ILE A 429 -8.51 13.57 16.36
CA ILE A 429 -9.21 14.36 17.38
C ILE A 429 -8.44 14.20 18.69
N PRO A 430 -7.76 15.24 19.19
CA PRO A 430 -7.03 15.14 20.44
C PRO A 430 -7.99 15.20 21.62
N LEU A 431 -7.92 14.19 22.49
CA LEU A 431 -8.68 14.11 23.74
C LEU A 431 -7.85 14.64 24.92
N SER A 432 -6.54 14.41 24.89
CA SER A 432 -5.58 14.92 25.85
C SER A 432 -4.20 15.11 25.18
N LYS A 433 -3.16 15.44 25.95
CA LYS A 433 -1.77 15.49 25.44
C LYS A 433 -1.20 14.12 25.06
N THR A 434 -1.84 13.04 25.50
CA THR A 434 -1.35 11.65 25.37
C THR A 434 -2.38 10.73 24.71
N LYS A 435 -3.54 11.25 24.31
CA LYS A 435 -4.64 10.45 23.76
C LYS A 435 -5.34 11.14 22.60
N VAL A 436 -5.55 10.40 21.51
CA VAL A 436 -6.33 10.85 20.35
C VAL A 436 -7.35 9.80 19.91
N ILE A 437 -8.38 10.25 19.19
CA ILE A 437 -9.19 9.42 18.31
C ILE A 437 -8.67 9.60 16.89
N VAL A 438 -8.49 8.51 16.16
CA VAL A 438 -8.13 8.51 14.74
C VAL A 438 -9.27 7.90 13.94
N VAL A 439 -9.60 8.54 12.82
CA VAL A 439 -10.57 8.03 11.84
C VAL A 439 -9.90 7.95 10.48
N GLU A 440 -9.99 6.78 9.85
CA GLU A 440 -9.47 6.54 8.51
C GLU A 440 -10.42 5.71 7.66
N SER A 441 -10.40 5.94 6.35
CA SER A 441 -11.27 5.24 5.40
C SER A 441 -10.61 3.95 4.92
N MET A 442 -11.16 2.80 5.32
CA MET A 442 -10.71 1.47 4.94
C MET A 442 -11.48 0.99 3.71
N ARG A 443 -10.75 0.72 2.62
CA ARG A 443 -11.28 0.21 1.35
C ARG A 443 -10.44 -0.93 0.82
N ARG A 444 -11.06 -1.74 -0.03
CA ARG A 444 -10.38 -2.73 -0.85
C ARG A 444 -9.41 -2.01 -1.79
N GLY A 445 -8.14 -2.36 -1.69
CA GLY A 445 -7.07 -1.81 -2.51
C GLY A 445 -5.76 -1.76 -1.74
N GLY A 446 -4.70 -1.34 -2.41
CA GLY A 446 -3.33 -1.46 -1.92
C GLY A 446 -3.01 -2.86 -1.44
N TYR A 447 -2.45 -2.96 -0.23
CA TYR A 447 -2.23 -4.24 0.46
C TYR A 447 -3.47 -4.72 1.25
N ASN A 448 -4.55 -3.94 1.28
CA ASN A 448 -5.85 -4.32 1.84
C ASN A 448 -6.80 -4.87 0.76
N TYR A 449 -6.27 -5.33 -0.36
CA TYR A 449 -7.07 -5.78 -1.51
C TYR A 449 -7.92 -7.02 -1.24
N LYS A 450 -7.63 -7.74 -0.15
CA LYS A 450 -8.39 -8.92 0.31
C LYS A 450 -9.54 -8.58 1.26
N LEU A 451 -9.79 -7.30 1.53
CA LEU A 451 -10.92 -6.89 2.37
C LEU A 451 -12.25 -7.22 1.68
N ALA A 452 -13.05 -8.07 2.32
CA ALA A 452 -14.43 -8.31 1.92
C ALA A 452 -15.29 -7.04 2.06
N LYS A 453 -16.37 -6.95 1.29
CA LYS A 453 -17.21 -5.74 1.21
C LYS A 453 -17.74 -5.27 2.57
N ASN A 454 -18.12 -6.20 3.44
CA ASN A 454 -18.62 -5.91 4.78
C ASN A 454 -17.55 -5.40 5.75
N LEU A 455 -16.25 -5.57 5.46
CA LEU A 455 -15.15 -5.07 6.28
C LEU A 455 -14.78 -3.61 5.94
N GLN A 456 -15.26 -3.07 4.81
CA GLN A 456 -14.92 -1.71 4.36
C GLN A 456 -15.77 -0.65 5.05
N GLY A 457 -15.21 0.53 5.34
CA GLY A 457 -15.91 1.63 6.01
C GLY A 457 -14.93 2.61 6.66
N ALA A 458 -15.42 3.50 7.53
CA ALA A 458 -14.56 4.37 8.33
C ALA A 458 -14.16 3.66 9.64
N LEU A 459 -12.89 3.27 9.76
CA LEU A 459 -12.38 2.70 11.00
C LEU A 459 -12.14 3.82 12.01
N VAL A 460 -12.64 3.64 13.23
CA VAL A 460 -12.41 4.55 14.36
C VAL A 460 -11.61 3.79 15.41
N TYR A 461 -10.49 4.35 15.86
CA TYR A 461 -9.68 3.80 16.94
C TYR A 461 -9.12 4.92 17.82
N THR A 462 -8.75 4.58 19.05
CA THR A 462 -8.00 5.48 19.93
C THR A 462 -6.54 5.08 19.97
N VAL A 463 -5.68 6.08 20.20
CA VAL A 463 -4.27 5.89 20.52
C VAL A 463 -4.06 6.54 21.89
N ASP A 464 -3.54 5.80 22.86
CA ASP A 464 -3.39 6.21 24.26
C ASP A 464 -2.01 5.83 24.81
N LEU A 465 -1.13 6.82 24.94
CA LEU A 465 0.24 6.63 25.40
C LEU A 465 0.34 6.31 26.91
N THR A 466 -0.76 6.38 27.65
CA THR A 466 -0.76 5.96 29.07
C THR A 466 -0.78 4.45 29.25
N GLN A 467 -1.03 3.70 28.18
CA GLN A 467 -1.07 2.25 28.17
C GLN A 467 0.25 1.72 27.64
N THR A 468 1.08 1.16 28.52
CA THR A 468 2.46 0.76 28.21
C THR A 468 2.68 -0.75 28.27
N GLU A 469 1.63 -1.54 28.52
CA GLU A 469 1.71 -2.99 28.49
C GLU A 469 1.88 -3.48 27.04
N HIS A 470 2.50 -4.65 26.86
CA HIS A 470 2.59 -5.29 25.55
C HIS A 470 1.17 -5.62 25.04
N GLY A 471 0.86 -5.28 23.79
CA GLY A 471 -0.48 -5.45 23.23
C GLY A 471 -1.37 -4.21 23.29
N GLU A 472 -1.02 -3.21 24.10
CA GLU A 472 -1.92 -2.11 24.49
C GLU A 472 -1.56 -0.76 23.81
N GLY A 473 -2.42 0.24 23.98
CA GLY A 473 -2.21 1.61 23.48
C GLY A 473 -2.92 1.97 22.18
N GLN A 474 -3.39 1.00 21.41
CA GLN A 474 -4.30 1.23 20.27
C GLN A 474 -5.57 0.40 20.41
N TYR A 475 -6.74 1.03 20.24
CA TYR A 475 -8.03 0.39 20.50
C TYR A 475 -9.10 0.74 19.47
N VAL A 476 -9.59 -0.25 18.73
CA VAL A 476 -10.76 -0.09 17.88
C VAL A 476 -11.96 0.35 18.72
N GLN A 477 -12.72 1.31 18.20
CA GLN A 477 -13.95 1.83 18.81
C GLN A 477 -15.15 1.28 18.02
N PRO A 478 -15.85 0.25 18.54
CA PRO A 478 -16.91 -0.41 17.79
C PRO A 478 -18.11 0.49 17.49
N PRO A 479 -18.83 0.27 16.38
CA PRO A 479 -20.07 0.98 16.08
C PRO A 479 -21.15 0.67 17.12
N THR A 480 -22.15 1.55 17.24
CA THR A 480 -23.30 1.33 18.12
C THR A 480 -24.14 0.11 17.78
N ARG A 481 -24.07 -0.40 16.55
CA ARG A 481 -24.70 -1.68 16.16
C ARG A 481 -24.06 -2.91 16.81
N GLY A 482 -22.90 -2.77 17.44
CA GLY A 482 -22.08 -3.90 17.93
C GLY A 482 -21.23 -4.55 16.85
N LEU A 483 -20.55 -5.65 17.19
CA LEU A 483 -19.67 -6.41 16.29
C LEU A 483 -20.27 -7.79 16.03
N TYR A 484 -20.22 -8.23 14.78
CA TYR A 484 -20.69 -9.56 14.37
C TYR A 484 -19.57 -10.46 13.87
N SER A 485 -18.40 -9.89 13.57
CA SER A 485 -17.23 -10.65 13.12
C SER A 485 -16.26 -10.93 14.26
N VAL A 486 -15.47 -12.00 14.10
CA VAL A 486 -14.28 -12.23 14.91
C VAL A 486 -13.22 -11.14 14.63
N ASN A 487 -12.38 -10.84 15.61
CA ASN A 487 -11.23 -9.93 15.47
C ASN A 487 -11.60 -8.53 14.95
N PHE A 488 -12.76 -7.99 15.34
CA PHE A 488 -13.16 -6.61 15.03
C PHE A 488 -13.26 -6.28 13.53
N GLY A 489 -13.36 -7.27 12.65
CA GLY A 489 -13.30 -7.06 11.21
C GLY A 489 -14.42 -6.21 10.61
N ASP A 490 -15.58 -6.22 11.24
CA ASP A 490 -16.72 -5.42 10.84
C ASP A 490 -16.79 -4.07 11.57
N ALA A 491 -15.79 -3.71 12.38
CA ALA A 491 -15.76 -2.47 13.15
C ALA A 491 -15.86 -1.17 12.32
N PRO A 492 -15.37 -1.06 11.07
CA PRO A 492 -15.51 0.19 10.32
C PRO A 492 -16.97 0.59 10.13
N LEU A 493 -17.27 1.83 10.52
CA LEU A 493 -18.58 2.46 10.44
C LEU A 493 -19.07 2.49 8.99
N LYS A 494 -20.33 2.12 8.78
CA LYS A 494 -21.04 2.24 7.50
C LYS A 494 -21.80 3.56 7.40
N ASN A 495 -22.33 3.84 6.21
CA ASN A 495 -23.17 5.01 5.99
C ASN A 495 -24.36 5.05 6.98
N GLY A 496 -24.53 6.16 7.68
CA GLY A 496 -25.54 6.37 8.71
C GLY A 496 -25.16 5.87 10.10
N GLU A 497 -24.03 5.15 10.24
CA GLU A 497 -23.56 4.66 11.54
C GLU A 497 -22.72 5.70 12.28
N PHE A 498 -22.60 5.50 13.59
CA PHE A 498 -21.80 6.33 14.46
C PHE A 498 -21.24 5.55 15.65
N VAL A 499 -20.25 6.15 16.31
CA VAL A 499 -19.75 5.76 17.63
C VAL A 499 -19.59 7.01 18.49
N VAL A 500 -19.71 6.86 19.81
CA VAL A 500 -19.40 7.93 20.78
C VAL A 500 -18.20 7.46 21.61
N VAL A 501 -17.14 8.25 21.61
CA VAL A 501 -15.89 7.98 22.31
C VAL A 501 -15.58 9.18 23.19
N GLU A 502 -15.58 8.98 24.51
CA GLU A 502 -15.23 10.01 25.50
C GLU A 502 -15.90 11.38 25.26
N GLY A 503 -17.21 11.37 24.97
CA GLY A 503 -18.01 12.59 24.75
C GLY A 503 -17.91 13.17 23.33
N VAL A 504 -17.22 12.52 22.41
CA VAL A 504 -17.14 12.88 20.99
C VAL A 504 -17.91 11.87 20.16
N ARG A 505 -18.88 12.34 19.35
CA ARG A 505 -19.61 11.53 18.37
C ARG A 505 -18.92 11.60 17.02
N ILE A 506 -18.64 10.45 16.43
CA ILE A 506 -18.09 10.28 15.09
C ILE A 506 -19.15 9.56 14.26
N SER A 507 -19.67 10.20 13.22
CA SER A 507 -20.71 9.64 12.35
C SER A 507 -20.24 9.61 10.90
N VAL A 508 -20.62 8.57 10.15
CA VAL A 508 -20.42 8.53 8.69
C VAL A 508 -21.71 8.97 8.01
N THR A 509 -21.69 10.12 7.35
CA THR A 509 -22.87 10.68 6.68
C THR A 509 -22.95 10.29 5.21
N ASN A 510 -21.84 9.82 4.64
CA ASN A 510 -21.82 9.22 3.31
C ASN A 510 -20.60 8.30 3.18
N SER A 511 -20.73 7.21 2.43
CA SER A 511 -19.70 6.20 2.25
C SER A 511 -19.81 5.56 0.87
N GLY A 512 -18.69 5.41 0.17
CA GLY A 512 -18.61 4.68 -1.10
C GLY A 512 -17.17 4.41 -1.50
N ASP A 513 -16.94 4.04 -2.77
CA ASP A 513 -15.59 3.79 -3.31
C ASP A 513 -14.69 5.04 -3.24
N PHE A 514 -15.31 6.21 -3.24
CA PHE A 514 -14.64 7.50 -3.06
C PHE A 514 -14.02 7.68 -1.67
N GLY A 515 -14.42 6.89 -0.67
CA GLY A 515 -14.06 7.05 0.73
C GLY A 515 -15.27 7.40 1.61
N ASP A 516 -15.03 8.15 2.68
CA ASP A 516 -16.04 8.44 3.70
C ASP A 516 -16.17 9.95 3.95
N ILE A 517 -17.41 10.41 4.15
CA ILE A 517 -17.72 11.72 4.73
C ILE A 517 -18.02 11.50 6.21
N VAL A 518 -17.17 12.06 7.06
CA VAL A 518 -17.22 11.90 8.51
C VAL A 518 -17.63 13.22 9.16
N LYS A 519 -18.59 13.15 10.08
CA LYS A 519 -19.02 14.25 10.94
C LYS A 519 -18.53 14.00 12.36
N VAL A 520 -17.88 15.01 12.94
CA VAL A 520 -17.40 15.00 14.34
C VAL A 520 -18.21 16.02 15.13
N GLU A 521 -18.74 15.60 16.27
CA GLU A 521 -19.63 16.42 17.11
C GLU A 521 -19.35 16.20 18.60
N LYS A 522 -19.43 17.27 19.39
CA LYS A 522 -19.47 17.14 20.85
C LYS A 522 -20.83 16.60 21.29
N VAL A 523 -20.84 15.59 22.15
CA VAL A 523 -22.05 15.16 22.84
C VAL A 523 -22.21 16.01 24.09
N THR A 524 -23.23 16.86 24.12
CA THR A 524 -23.65 17.53 25.36
C THR A 524 -24.35 16.50 26.23
N SER A 525 -23.81 16.25 27.42
CA SER A 525 -24.42 15.46 28.49
C SER A 525 -25.74 16.04 28.96
#